data_AF-A0A938H1X6-F1
#
_entry.id   AF-A0A938H1X6-F1
#
_cell.length_a   1.000
_cell.length_b   1.000
_cell.length_c   1.000
_cell.angle_alpha   90.00
_cell.angle_beta   90.00
_cell.angle_gamma   90.00
#
_symmetry.space_group_name_H-M   'P 1'
#
loop_
_entity.id
_entity.type
_entity.pdbx_description
1 polymer ?
#
loop_
_entity_poly.entity_id
_entity_poly.type
_entity_poly.pdbx_seq_one_letter_code
_entity_poly.pdbx_strand_id
1 'polypeptide(L)'
;MKARRFALAVLLALAPGAVPAQERLAALPSPARVDAALAELGRHLFFEPRLSGDGSRSCAGCHLPQHGYADGLALSRGYNGTEYFR
;
A
#
# COMPACT_ATOMS: atom_id res chain seq x y z
N MET A 1 -30.36 6.63 61.15
CA MET A 1 -31.17 7.68 60.50
C MET A 1 -30.35 8.96 60.44
N LYS A 2 -30.24 9.57 59.24
CA LYS A 2 -29.54 10.84 58.90
C LYS A 2 -28.00 10.72 58.96
N ALA A 3 -27.23 11.21 58.00
CA ALA A 3 -27.46 12.38 57.18
C ALA A 3 -26.89 12.25 55.76
N ARG A 4 -27.67 12.79 54.82
CA ARG A 4 -27.34 13.10 53.44
C ARG A 4 -26.28 14.22 53.42
N ARG A 5 -25.04 13.91 53.07
CA ARG A 5 -23.97 14.81 52.58
C ARG A 5 -23.02 13.84 51.85
N PHE A 6 -22.77 13.91 50.55
CA PHE A 6 -22.15 15.01 49.84
C PHE A 6 -22.60 14.93 48.39
N ALA A 7 -23.24 16.01 47.92
CA ALA A 7 -23.16 16.36 46.52
C ALA A 7 -21.71 16.78 46.21
N LEU A 8 -21.33 16.67 44.93
CA LEU A 8 -20.11 17.15 44.29
C LEU A 8 -19.04 16.08 44.05
N ALA A 9 -18.45 16.15 42.86
CA ALA A 9 -17.43 15.26 42.28
C ALA A 9 -18.07 13.99 41.65
N VAL A 10 -18.06 13.75 40.35
CA VAL A 10 -17.20 14.22 39.27
C VAL A 10 -17.97 14.01 37.95
N LEU A 11 -18.31 15.09 37.26
CA LEU A 11 -18.77 15.09 35.86
C LEU A 11 -17.55 14.95 34.93
N LEU A 12 -16.80 13.85 35.00
CA LEU A 12 -15.62 13.68 34.17
C LEU A 12 -15.35 12.21 33.84
N ALA A 13 -16.10 11.66 32.89
CA ALA A 13 -15.67 10.48 32.13
C ALA A 13 -16.47 10.32 30.83
N LEU A 14 -16.65 11.41 30.06
CA LEU A 14 -16.88 11.30 28.63
C LEU A 14 -15.61 11.75 27.90
N ALA A 15 -14.68 10.82 27.79
CA ALA A 15 -13.82 10.75 26.63
C ALA A 15 -13.74 9.27 26.28
N PRO A 16 -14.36 8.78 25.19
CA PRO A 16 -13.97 7.49 24.65
C PRO A 16 -12.46 7.57 24.45
N GLY A 17 -11.72 6.69 25.14
CA GLY A 17 -10.26 6.69 25.14
C GLY A 17 -9.76 6.79 23.70
N ALA A 18 -9.04 7.87 23.41
CA ALA A 18 -8.35 8.00 22.14
C ALA A 18 -7.35 6.84 22.06
N VAL A 19 -7.70 5.81 21.31
CA VAL A 19 -6.80 4.70 21.04
C VAL A 19 -5.67 5.27 20.18
N PRO A 20 -4.39 5.20 20.61
CA PRO A 20 -3.28 5.69 19.79
C PRO A 20 -3.31 4.98 18.43
N ALA A 21 -3.16 5.75 17.36
CA ALA A 21 -3.31 5.25 15.99
C ALA A 21 -2.26 4.19 15.60
N GLN A 22 -1.20 4.03 16.40
CA GLN A 22 -0.05 3.18 16.15
C GLN A 22 -0.31 1.68 16.34
N GLU A 23 -1.30 1.25 17.14
CA GLU A 23 -1.55 -0.19 17.36
C GLU A 23 -2.13 -0.94 16.15
N ARG A 24 -2.57 -0.23 15.10
CA ARG A 24 -3.37 -0.84 14.02
C ARG A 24 -2.55 -1.33 12.82
N LEU A 25 -1.26 -1.00 12.74
CA LEU A 25 -0.37 -1.41 11.64
C LEU A 25 0.83 -2.19 12.19
N ALA A 26 0.96 -3.44 11.77
CA ALA A 26 2.15 -4.23 12.05
C ALA A 26 3.31 -3.81 11.13
N ALA A 27 4.54 -4.06 11.57
CA ALA A 27 5.71 -3.89 10.73
C ALA A 27 5.62 -4.81 9.50
N LEU A 28 6.16 -4.34 8.37
CA LEU A 28 6.32 -5.20 7.19
C LEU A 28 7.19 -6.41 7.53
N PRO A 29 6.91 -7.58 6.94
CA PRO A 29 7.77 -8.73 7.10
C PRO A 29 9.17 -8.42 6.57
N SER A 30 10.19 -9.05 7.17
CA SER A 30 11.54 -9.03 6.61
C SER A 30 11.51 -9.53 5.16
N PRO A 31 12.25 -8.89 4.23
CA PRO A 31 12.28 -9.34 2.84
C PRO A 31 12.69 -10.81 2.74
N ALA A 32 12.03 -11.54 1.84
CA ALA A 32 12.43 -12.90 1.53
C ALA A 32 13.90 -12.92 1.04
N ARG A 33 14.64 -13.97 1.41
CA ARG A 33 15.96 -14.20 0.80
C ARG A 33 15.73 -14.56 -0.66
N VAL A 34 16.25 -13.74 -1.56
CA VAL A 34 16.19 -13.98 -3.01
C VAL A 34 17.60 -14.33 -3.49
N ASP A 35 17.70 -15.28 -4.42
CA ASP A 35 18.94 -15.54 -5.13
C ASP A 35 19.33 -14.32 -5.98
N ALA A 36 20.60 -13.91 -5.92
CA ALA A 36 21.07 -12.69 -6.58
C ALA A 36 21.02 -12.79 -8.12
N ALA A 37 21.33 -13.96 -8.68
CA ALA A 37 21.26 -14.17 -10.13
C ALA A 37 19.80 -14.17 -10.60
N LEU A 38 18.89 -14.75 -9.82
CA LEU A 38 17.45 -14.70 -10.10
C LEU A 38 16.90 -13.27 -10.02
N ALA A 39 17.33 -12.49 -9.02
CA ALA A 39 16.94 -11.10 -8.88
C ALA A 39 17.40 -10.27 -10.08
N GLU A 40 18.64 -10.50 -10.55
CA GLU A 40 19.18 -9.79 -11.72
C GLU A 40 18.46 -10.18 -13.01
N LEU A 41 18.18 -11.47 -13.22
CA LEU A 41 17.34 -11.92 -14.32
C LEU A 41 15.95 -11.27 -14.28
N GLY A 42 15.31 -11.27 -13.11
CA GLY A 42 14.01 -10.64 -12.92
C GLY A 42 14.04 -9.14 -13.24
N ARG A 43 15.12 -8.44 -12.84
CA ARG A 43 15.35 -7.04 -13.20
C ARG A 43 15.42 -6.88 -14.71
N HIS A 44 16.19 -7.70 -15.43
CA HIS A 44 16.23 -7.63 -16.89
C HIS A 44 14.85 -7.83 -17.54
N LEU A 45 14.10 -8.85 -17.10
CA LEU A 45 12.77 -9.15 -17.62
C LEU A 45 11.75 -8.03 -17.33
N PHE A 46 11.83 -7.38 -16.18
CA PHE A 46 10.95 -6.26 -15.81
C PHE A 46 11.01 -5.09 -16.82
N PHE A 47 12.18 -4.88 -17.42
CA PHE A 47 12.40 -3.84 -18.43
C PHE A 47 12.33 -4.35 -19.87
N GLU A 48 12.06 -5.64 -20.10
CA GLU A 48 12.12 -6.26 -21.42
C GLU A 48 10.77 -6.13 -22.16
N PRO A 49 10.69 -5.33 -23.25
CA PRO A 49 9.44 -5.16 -23.98
C PRO A 49 9.10 -6.36 -24.89
N ARG A 50 10.07 -7.19 -25.27
CA ARG A 50 9.81 -8.38 -26.12
C ARG A 50 8.94 -9.44 -25.44
N LEU A 51 8.66 -9.29 -24.15
CA LEU A 51 7.69 -10.14 -23.44
C LEU A 51 6.24 -9.78 -23.78
N SER A 52 5.96 -8.58 -24.30
CA SER A 52 4.64 -8.27 -24.86
C SER A 52 4.52 -8.82 -26.27
N GLY A 53 3.32 -9.28 -26.65
CA GLY A 53 3.12 -9.94 -27.95
C GLY A 53 3.38 -9.03 -29.17
N ASP A 54 3.36 -7.71 -28.99
CA ASP A 54 3.67 -6.69 -30.01
C ASP A 54 5.01 -5.97 -29.77
N GLY A 55 5.76 -6.34 -28.72
CA GLY A 55 7.01 -5.69 -28.35
C GLY A 55 6.89 -4.23 -27.88
N SER A 56 5.67 -3.73 -27.62
CA SER A 56 5.45 -2.31 -27.28
C SER A 56 5.44 -2.03 -25.76
N ARG A 57 5.43 -3.06 -24.90
CA ARG A 57 5.24 -2.91 -23.45
C ARG A 57 6.17 -3.79 -22.63
N SER A 58 6.72 -3.23 -21.56
CA SER A 58 7.35 -3.97 -20.46
C SER A 58 6.63 -3.66 -19.14
N CYS A 59 6.94 -4.41 -18.08
CA CYS A 59 6.40 -4.13 -16.74
C CYS A 59 6.74 -2.69 -16.30
N ALA A 60 7.98 -2.26 -16.57
CA ALA A 60 8.47 -0.92 -16.28
C ALA A 60 7.72 0.20 -17.01
N GLY A 61 6.98 -0.11 -18.08
CA GLY A 61 6.19 0.89 -18.80
C GLY A 61 4.99 1.42 -18.01
N CYS A 62 4.47 0.65 -17.06
CA CYS A 62 3.38 1.05 -16.16
C CYS A 62 3.78 1.02 -14.67
N HIS A 63 4.78 0.24 -14.27
CA HIS A 63 5.24 0.17 -12.89
C HIS A 63 6.48 1.04 -12.66
N LEU A 64 6.29 2.36 -12.54
CA LEU A 64 7.38 3.33 -12.48
C LEU A 64 7.89 3.52 -11.04
N PRO A 65 9.19 3.33 -10.75
CA PRO A 65 9.74 3.48 -9.39
C PRO A 65 9.48 4.85 -8.76
N GLN A 66 9.55 5.93 -9.55
CA GLN A 66 9.29 7.29 -9.07
C GLN A 66 7.82 7.53 -8.64
N HIS A 67 6.92 6.63 -9.00
CA HIS A 67 5.51 6.65 -8.62
C HIS A 67 5.15 5.47 -7.70
N GLY A 68 6.14 4.92 -6.98
CA GLY A 68 5.89 3.77 -6.11
C GLY A 68 5.46 2.53 -6.89
N TYR A 69 5.99 2.35 -8.10
CA TYR A 69 5.64 1.29 -9.04
C TYR A 69 4.20 1.37 -9.59
N ALA A 70 3.65 2.57 -9.72
CA ALA A 70 2.42 2.85 -10.48
C ALA A 70 2.72 3.72 -11.72
N ASP A 71 1.73 3.99 -12.56
CA ASP A 71 1.83 4.87 -13.73
C ASP A 71 1.26 6.29 -13.49
N GLY A 72 0.69 6.52 -12.29
CA GLY A 72 0.09 7.79 -11.90
C GLY A 72 -1.28 8.06 -12.53
N LEU A 73 -1.85 7.10 -13.28
CA LEU A 73 -3.18 7.20 -13.86
C LEU A 73 -4.24 6.65 -12.91
N ALA A 74 -5.47 7.15 -13.02
CA ALA A 74 -6.59 6.60 -12.26
C ALA A 74 -6.92 5.15 -12.69
N LEU A 75 -6.74 4.86 -13.98
CA LEU A 75 -6.86 3.53 -14.57
C LEU A 75 -5.72 3.35 -15.59
N SER A 76 -5.08 2.18 -15.56
CA SER A 76 -4.04 1.85 -16.53
C SER A 76 -4.61 1.68 -17.94
N ARG A 77 -3.78 2.01 -18.94
CA ARG A 77 -4.07 1.68 -20.34
C ARG A 77 -3.90 0.18 -20.57
N GLY A 78 -4.78 -0.41 -21.36
CA GLY A 78 -4.73 -1.83 -21.71
C GLY A 78 -3.63 -2.16 -22.72
N TYR A 79 -3.39 -3.46 -22.86
CA TYR A 79 -2.46 -4.03 -23.84
C TYR A 79 -2.96 -3.77 -25.27
N ASN A 80 -2.07 -3.32 -26.15
CA ASN A 80 -2.29 -2.68 -27.47
C ASN A 80 -2.77 -1.21 -27.47
N GLY A 81 -2.85 -0.55 -26.31
CA GLY A 81 -3.27 0.85 -26.23
C GLY A 81 -4.77 1.06 -26.15
N THR A 82 -5.55 0.02 -25.88
CA THR A 82 -6.95 0.16 -25.47
C THR A 82 -7.04 1.06 -24.23
N GLU A 83 -8.06 1.92 -24.21
CA GLU A 83 -8.40 2.63 -22.98
C GLU A 83 -9.25 1.71 -22.10
N TYR A 84 -8.87 1.58 -20.83
CA TYR A 84 -9.57 0.78 -19.82
C TYR A 84 -9.54 -0.75 -20.04
N PHE A 85 -9.98 -1.51 -19.03
CA PHE A 85 -10.00 -2.97 -19.05
C PHE A 85 -11.26 -3.57 -19.71
N ARG A 86 -12.01 -2.76 -20.47
CA ARG A 86 -13.28 -3.15 -21.10
C ARG A 86 -13.21 -3.05 -22.62
#